data_AF-X1KJK0-F1
#
_entry.id   AF-X1KJK0-F1
#
_cell.length_a   1.000
_cell.length_b   1.000
_cell.length_c   1.000
_cell.angle_alpha   90.00
_cell.angle_beta   90.00
_cell.angle_gamma   90.00
#
_symmetry.space_group_name_H-M   'P 1'
#
loop_
_entity.id
_entity.type
_entity.pdbx_description
1 polymer ?
#
loop_
_entity_poly.entity_id
_entity_poly.type
_entity_poly.pdbx_seq_one_letter_code
_entity_poly.pdbx_strand_id
1 'polypeptide(L)'
;GVFTVGHAPASSFDELIRITKCGGYIVFTLRPDVYEKNGFKEKQAALESEGKWKFVEASEKFQTLPKGEPDVYHQVWVYQVTS
;
A
#
# COMPACT_ATOMS: atom_id res chain seq x y z
N GLY A 1 4.96 -1.67 -6.42
CA GLY A 1 3.91 -1.30 -7.41
C GLY A 1 3.26 0.02 -7.03
N VAL A 2 2.36 0.55 -7.85
CA VAL A 2 1.61 1.79 -7.55
C VAL A 2 0.12 1.50 -7.38
N PHE A 3 -0.48 2.07 -6.34
CA PHE A 3 -1.91 2.10 -6.11
C PHE A 3 -2.39 3.55 -6.17
N THR A 4 -3.31 3.82 -7.09
CA THR A 4 -3.83 5.15 -7.41
C THR A 4 -5.32 5.06 -7.71
N VAL A 5 -5.94 6.19 -8.06
CA VAL A 5 -7.34 6.25 -8.45
C VAL A 5 -7.59 5.32 -9.64
N GLY A 6 -8.54 4.39 -9.49
CA GLY A 6 -8.94 3.46 -10.55
C GLY A 6 -8.04 2.23 -10.74
N HIS A 7 -6.87 2.16 -10.10
CA HIS A 7 -6.01 0.97 -10.21
C HIS A 7 -4.92 0.89 -9.12
N ALA A 8 -4.64 -0.27 -8.52
CA ALA A 8 -5.48 -1.47 -8.38
C ALA A 8 -6.40 -1.31 -7.14
N PRO A 9 -7.49 -2.08 -6.95
CA PRO A 9 -8.28 -2.00 -5.73
C PRO A 9 -7.55 -2.56 -4.50
N ALA A 10 -8.00 -2.21 -3.28
CA ALA A 10 -7.39 -2.69 -2.04
C ALA A 10 -7.40 -4.23 -1.90
N SER A 11 -8.39 -4.92 -2.48
CA SER A 11 -8.45 -6.39 -2.52
C SER A 11 -7.28 -7.03 -3.27
N SER A 12 -6.55 -6.28 -4.10
CA SER A 12 -5.36 -6.81 -4.76
C SER A 12 -4.24 -7.18 -3.79
N PHE A 13 -4.27 -6.71 -2.54
CA PHE A 13 -3.31 -7.15 -1.52
C PHE A 13 -3.40 -8.64 -1.20
N ASP A 14 -4.58 -9.25 -1.29
CA ASP A 14 -4.73 -10.70 -1.05
C ASP A 14 -3.87 -11.50 -2.06
N GLU A 15 -3.87 -11.09 -3.33
CA GLU A 15 -3.05 -11.72 -4.36
C GLU A 15 -1.56 -11.43 -4.19
N LEU A 16 -1.18 -10.22 -3.78
CA LEU A 16 0.22 -9.90 -3.49
C LEU A 16 0.77 -10.71 -2.32
N ILE A 17 -0.02 -10.92 -1.27
CA ILE A 17 0.35 -11.78 -0.15
C ILE A 17 0.48 -13.24 -0.62
N ARG A 18 -0.52 -13.77 -1.35
CA ARG A 18 -0.53 -15.16 -1.84
C ARG A 18 0.73 -15.54 -2.63
N ILE A 19 1.28 -14.62 -3.42
CA ILE A 19 2.46 -14.88 -4.26
C ILE A 19 3.79 -14.55 -3.57
N THR A 20 3.76 -13.87 -2.43
CA THR A 20 4.96 -13.46 -1.69
C THR A 20 5.29 -14.52 -0.65
N LYS A 21 6.54 -15.01 -0.64
CA LYS A 21 6.97 -15.98 0.37
C LYS A 21 6.86 -15.37 1.78
N CYS A 22 6.53 -16.20 2.77
CA CYS A 22 6.64 -15.82 4.19
C CYS A 22 8.04 -15.25 4.49
N GLY A 23 8.08 -14.13 5.21
CA GLY A 23 9.28 -13.33 5.46
C GLY A 23 9.65 -12.35 4.33
N GLY A 24 9.01 -12.45 3.17
CA GLY A 24 9.18 -11.53 2.05
C GLY A 24 8.50 -10.18 2.29
N TYR A 25 8.89 -9.18 1.49
CA TYR A 25 8.42 -7.80 1.63
C TYR A 25 7.56 -7.39 0.45
N ILE A 26 6.48 -6.67 0.74
CA ILE A 26 5.63 -6.01 -0.25
C ILE A 26 5.87 -4.51 -0.11
N VAL A 27 6.35 -3.89 -1.20
CA VAL A 27 6.64 -2.45 -1.27
C VAL A 27 5.81 -1.80 -2.36
N PHE A 28 5.05 -0.78 -1.98
CA PHE A 28 4.18 -0.07 -2.91
C PHE A 28 4.04 1.41 -2.59
N THR A 29 3.73 2.20 -3.60
CA THR A 29 3.35 3.60 -3.44
C THR A 29 1.83 3.72 -3.43
N LEU A 30 1.29 4.52 -2.52
CA LEU A 30 -0.15 4.79 -2.42
C LEU A 30 -0.37 6.29 -2.21
N ARG A 31 -1.35 6.84 -2.92
CA ARG A 31 -1.78 8.22 -2.68
C ARG A 31 -2.53 8.32 -1.34
N PRO A 32 -2.26 9.35 -0.51
CA PRO A 32 -2.95 9.50 0.78
C PRO A 32 -4.47 9.65 0.68
N ASP A 33 -4.99 10.28 -0.38
CA ASP A 33 -6.43 10.43 -0.57
C ASP A 33 -7.12 9.10 -0.93
N VAL A 34 -6.45 8.27 -1.73
CA VAL A 34 -6.89 6.90 -2.06
C VAL A 34 -6.81 6.01 -0.81
N TYR A 35 -5.77 6.17 0.01
CA TYR A 35 -5.64 5.43 1.28
C TYR A 35 -6.87 5.59 2.18
N GLU A 36 -7.31 6.84 2.37
CA GLU A 36 -8.43 7.17 3.27
C GLU A 36 -9.82 6.90 2.67
N LYS A 37 -9.97 6.92 1.33
CA LYS A 37 -11.31 6.89 0.69
C LYS A 37 -11.65 5.59 -0.01
N ASN A 38 -10.66 4.75 -0.35
CA ASN A 38 -10.86 3.61 -1.25
C ASN A 38 -10.67 2.25 -0.57
N GLY A 39 -10.86 2.15 0.75
CA GLY A 39 -10.85 0.89 1.49
C GLY A 39 -9.45 0.34 1.80
N PHE A 40 -8.39 1.08 1.50
CA PHE A 40 -7.01 0.64 1.70
C PHE A 40 -6.63 0.60 3.18
N LYS A 41 -7.02 1.62 3.93
CA LYS A 41 -6.80 1.70 5.38
C LYS A 41 -7.43 0.51 6.11
N GLU A 42 -8.69 0.25 5.81
CA GLU A 42 -9.45 -0.85 6.41
C GLU A 42 -8.86 -2.21 6.00
N LYS A 43 -8.53 -2.37 4.72
CA LYS A 43 -7.94 -3.62 4.22
C LYS A 43 -6.55 -3.88 4.81
N GLN A 44 -5.71 -2.86 4.93
CA GLN A 44 -4.38 -3.00 5.52
C GLN A 44 -4.45 -3.40 6.99
N ALA A 45 -5.33 -2.74 7.77
CA ALA A 45 -5.57 -3.07 9.17
C ALA A 45 -6.15 -4.48 9.33
N ALA A 46 -7.10 -4.88 8.48
CA ALA A 46 -7.68 -6.23 8.51
C ALA A 46 -6.60 -7.30 8.27
N LEU A 47 -5.78 -7.15 7.22
CA LEU A 47 -4.71 -8.09 6.90
C LEU A 47 -3.63 -8.17 7.99
N GLU A 48 -3.36 -7.06 8.68
CA GLU A 48 -2.47 -7.03 9.84
C GLU A 48 -3.09 -7.76 11.05
N SER A 49 -4.38 -7.52 11.32
CA SER A 49 -5.11 -8.22 12.38
C SER A 49 -5.26 -9.73 12.14
N GLU A 50 -5.33 -10.14 10.87
CA GLU A 50 -5.35 -11.54 10.44
C GLU A 50 -3.95 -12.19 10.49
N GLY A 51 -2.88 -11.43 10.76
CA GLY A 51 -1.51 -11.94 10.81
C GLY A 51 -0.97 -12.40 9.44
N LYS A 52 -1.53 -11.88 8.34
CA LYS A 52 -1.05 -12.17 6.98
C LYS A 52 0.19 -11.38 6.61
N TRP A 53 0.30 -10.17 7.15
CA TRP A 53 1.49 -9.34 7.07
C TRP A 53 1.63 -8.48 8.32
N LYS A 54 2.75 -7.75 8.42
CA LYS A 54 2.99 -6.74 9.45
C LYS A 54 3.54 -5.47 8.84
N PHE A 55 3.15 -4.32 9.38
CA PHE A 55 3.73 -3.04 9.03
C PHE A 55 5.22 -2.99 9.37
N VAL A 56 6.02 -2.43 8.46
CA VAL A 56 7.46 -2.24 8.65
C VAL A 56 7.76 -0.75 8.71
N GLU A 57 7.38 -0.01 7.67
CA GLU A 57 7.57 1.44 7.60
C GLU A 57 6.68 2.07 6.53
N ALA A 58 6.49 3.38 6.65
CA ALA A 58 5.95 4.21 5.58
C ALA A 58 6.80 5.48 5.47
N SER A 59 7.02 5.94 4.24
CA SER A 59 7.73 7.20 4.01
C SER A 59 6.87 8.40 4.39
N GLU A 60 7.51 9.56 4.54
CA GLU A 60 6.82 10.84 4.45
C GLU A 60 6.15 11.02 3.07
N LYS A 61 5.22 11.98 2.99
CA LYS A 61 4.55 12.33 1.74
C LYS A 61 5.53 13.02 0.80
N PHE A 62 5.57 12.58 -0.45
CA PHE A 62 6.41 13.20 -1.48
C PHE A 62 5.67 13.30 -2.81
N GLN A 63 6.09 14.25 -3.65
CA GLN A 63 5.55 14.43 -4.99
C GLN A 63 6.34 13.55 -5.96
N THR A 64 5.64 12.65 -6.65
CA THR A 64 6.25 11.80 -7.69
C THR A 64 6.44 12.55 -9.00
N LEU A 65 5.54 13.50 -9.32
CA LEU A 65 5.54 14.30 -10.53
C LEU A 65 5.32 15.79 -10.23
N PRO A 66 6.22 16.47 -9.50
CA PRO A 66 6.00 17.85 -9.04
C PRO A 66 5.81 18.87 -10.17
N LYS A 67 6.27 18.58 -11.39
CA LYS A 67 6.07 19.46 -12.56
C LYS A 67 4.74 19.23 -13.30
N GLY A 68 4.24 17.99 -13.29
CA GLY A 68 3.00 17.63 -14.03
C GLY A 68 1.77 17.65 -13.13
N GLU A 69 1.92 17.18 -11.89
CA GLU A 69 0.88 17.04 -10.89
C GLU A 69 1.39 17.55 -9.53
N PRO A 70 1.54 18.88 -9.35
CA PRO A 70 2.11 19.45 -8.13
C PRO A 70 1.27 19.16 -6.88
N ASP A 71 -0.03 18.95 -7.02
CA ASP A 71 -0.91 18.72 -5.87
C ASP A 71 -1.06 17.23 -5.51
N VAL A 72 -0.36 16.33 -6.22
CA VAL A 72 -0.46 14.89 -6.02
C VAL A 72 0.73 14.37 -5.21
N TYR A 73 0.41 13.85 -4.04
CA TYR A 73 1.38 13.25 -3.12
C TYR A 73 1.22 11.73 -3.07
N HIS A 74 2.33 11.07 -2.76
CA HIS A 74 2.39 9.63 -2.53
C HIS A 74 3.17 9.33 -1.26
N GLN A 75 2.95 8.15 -0.70
CA GLN A 75 3.80 7.55 0.33
C GLN A 75 4.22 6.16 -0.12
N VAL A 76 5.44 5.77 0.21
CA VAL A 76 5.89 4.37 0.11
C VAL A 76 5.45 3.64 1.36
N TRP A 77 4.90 2.45 1.21
CA TRP A 77 4.51 1.56 2.29
C TRP A 77 5.26 0.25 2.17
N VAL A 78 5.73 -0.25 3.31
CA VAL A 78 6.47 -1.49 3.42
C VAL A 78 5.78 -2.39 4.43
N TYR A 79 5.44 -3.59 3.98
CA TYR A 79 4.89 -4.65 4.81
C TYR A 79 5.73 -5.93 4.64
N GLN A 80 5.92 -6.69 5.72
CA GLN A 80 6.52 -8.02 5.66
C GLN A 80 5.43 -9.08 5.77
N VAL A 81 5.39 -10.03 4.84
CA VAL A 81 4.45 -11.16 4.87
C VAL A 81 4.84 -12.13 5.97
N THR A 82 3.85 -12.59 6.73
CA THR A 82 4.07 -13.39 7.95
C THR A 82 3.46 -14.78 7.89
N SER A 83 2.55 -15.07 6.96
CA SER A 83 2.00 -16.41 6.71
C SER A 83 1.83 -16.71 5.23
#